data_AF-A0A4R8JRW6-F1
#
_entry.id   AF-A0A4R8JRW6-F1
#
_cell.length_a   1.000
_cell.length_b   1.000
_cell.length_c   1.000
_cell.angle_alpha   90.00
_cell.angle_beta   90.00
_cell.angle_gamma   90.00
#
_symmetry.space_group_name_H-M   'P 1'
#
loop_
_entity.id
_entity.type
_entity.pdbx_description
1 polymer ?
#
loop_
_entity_poly.entity_id
_entity_poly.type
_entity_poly.pdbx_seq_one_letter_code
_entity_poly.pdbx_strand_id
1 'polypeptide(L)' 'MAHQNMFQVESSNTEVIHEVVQHALRSAATAATTNGAIDVLGQALIEVERLAAQTSVLTH' A
#
# COMPACT_ATOMS: atom_id res chain seq x y z
N MET A 1 -20.73 -20.42 5.03
CA MET A 1 -20.38 -19.19 5.79
C MET A 1 -19.03 -18.61 5.34
N ALA A 2 -18.67 -18.63 4.04
CA ALA A 2 -17.32 -18.25 3.57
C ALA A 2 -17.25 -16.88 2.87
N HIS A 3 -18.37 -16.35 2.37
CA HIS A 3 -18.38 -15.09 1.59
C HIS A 3 -18.19 -13.83 2.43
N GLN A 4 -18.42 -13.87 3.75
CA GLN A 4 -18.24 -12.69 4.60
C GLN A 4 -16.76 -12.39 4.91
N ASN A 5 -15.88 -13.38 4.75
CA ASN A 5 -14.47 -13.25 5.09
C ASN A 5 -13.64 -12.60 3.97
N MET A 6 -14.10 -12.65 2.71
CA MET A 6 -13.37 -12.07 1.56
C MET A 6 -13.52 -10.55 1.49
N PHE A 7 -14.74 -10.02 1.69
CA PHE A 7 -14.99 -8.57 1.70
C PHE A 7 -14.24 -7.84 2.83
N GLN A 8 -14.02 -8.51 3.96
CA GLN A 8 -13.29 -7.93 5.09
C GLN A 8 -11.77 -7.89 4.83
N VAL A 9 -11.23 -8.81 4.03
CA VAL A 9 -9.80 -8.83 3.65
C VAL A 9 -9.52 -7.80 2.57
N GLU A 10 -10.40 -7.64 1.58
CA GLU A 10 -10.24 -6.65 0.51
C GLU A 10 -10.35 -5.20 1.01
N SER A 11 -11.29 -4.94 1.93
CA SER A 11 -11.41 -3.63 2.59
C SER A 11 -10.20 -3.32 3.46
N SER A 12 -9.71 -4.29 4.24
CA SER A 12 -8.51 -4.14 5.05
C SER A 12 -7.26 -3.89 4.21
N ASN A 13 -7.10 -4.56 3.07
CA ASN A 13 -5.93 -4.36 2.20
C ASN A 13 -5.96 -2.98 1.51
N THR A 14 -7.15 -2.50 1.15
CA THR A 14 -7.32 -1.14 0.60
C THR A 14 -6.96 -0.06 1.62
N GLU A 15 -7.35 -0.25 2.89
CA GLU A 15 -6.99 0.64 3.99
C GLU A 15 -5.48 0.67 4.22
N VAL A 16 -4.82 -0.50 4.26
CA VAL A 16 -3.36 -0.61 4.41
C VAL A 16 -2.62 0.06 3.24
N ILE A 17 -3.07 -0.15 1.99
CA ILE A 17 -2.52 0.54 0.82
C ILE A 17 -2.65 2.05 0.97
N HIS A 18 -3.80 2.54 1.47
CA HIS A 18 -4.02 3.96 1.67
C HIS A 18 -3.08 4.55 2.74
N GLU A 19 -2.86 3.84 3.84
CA GLU A 19 -1.91 4.22 4.89
C GLU A 19 -0.48 4.30 4.37
N VAL A 20 -0.03 3.30 3.60
CA VAL A 20 1.30 3.27 2.98
C VAL A 20 1.51 4.49 2.09
N VAL A 21 0.53 4.81 1.23
CA VAL A 21 0.62 5.97 0.33
C VAL A 21 0.63 7.28 1.11
N GLN A 22 -0.26 7.46 2.10
CA GLN A 22 -0.29 8.68 2.92
C GLN A 22 0.99 8.89 3.71
N HIS A 23 1.54 7.82 4.29
CA HIS A 23 2.81 7.88 5.00
C HIS A 23 3.94 8.30 4.06
N ALA A 24 4.03 7.68 2.88
CA ALA A 24 5.05 7.98 1.90
C ALA A 24 4.98 9.44 1.40
N LEU A 25 3.77 9.95 1.13
CA LEU A 25 3.57 11.34 0.73
C LEU A 25 4.02 12.33 1.82
N ARG A 26 3.70 12.04 3.08
CA ARG A 26 4.09 12.89 4.21
C ARG A 26 5.61 12.87 4.41
N SER A 27 6.20 11.69 4.37
CA SER A 27 7.65 11.49 4.51
C SER A 27 8.41 12.16 3.36
N ALA A 28 7.91 12.04 2.12
CA ALA A 28 8.47 12.69 0.94
C ALA A 28 8.38 14.23 1.02
N ALA A 29 7.26 14.78 1.51
CA ALA A 29 7.09 16.22 1.70
C ALA A 29 8.07 16.82 2.72
N THR A 30 8.58 16.01 3.66
CA THR A 30 9.57 16.43 4.67
C THR A 30 10.99 15.96 4.36
N ALA A 31 11.22 15.27 3.23
CA ALA A 31 12.54 14.77 2.89
C ALA A 31 13.52 15.92 2.63
N ALA A 32 14.75 15.77 3.11
CA ALA A 32 15.78 16.81 2.99
C ALA A 32 16.24 17.06 1.55
N THR A 33 15.99 16.11 0.64
CA THR A 33 16.37 16.19 -0.78
C THR A 33 15.28 15.61 -1.66
N THR A 34 15.23 16.07 -2.92
CA THR A 34 14.33 15.52 -3.94
C THR A 34 14.59 14.03 -4.17
N ASN A 35 15.86 13.59 -4.18
CA ASN A 35 16.20 12.18 -4.34
C ASN A 35 15.67 11.34 -3.17
N GLY A 36 15.80 11.82 -1.93
CA GLY A 36 15.24 11.13 -0.77
C GLY A 36 13.71 11.04 -0.80
N ALA A 37 13.03 12.07 -1.31
CA ALA A 37 11.59 12.03 -1.54
C ALA A 37 11.22 10.96 -2.58
N ILE A 38 11.96 10.89 -3.69
CA ILE A 38 11.76 9.89 -4.74
C ILE A 38 11.98 8.47 -4.22
N ASP A 39 13.03 8.24 -3.42
CA ASP A 39 13.34 6.93 -2.84
C ASP A 39 12.20 6.43 -1.93
N VAL A 40 11.67 7.32 -1.08
CA VAL A 40 10.53 7.02 -0.19
C VAL A 40 9.28 6.66 -1.00
N LEU A 41 8.99 7.42 -2.06
CA LEU A 41 7.85 7.14 -2.93
C LEU A 41 8.04 5.82 -3.71
N GLY A 42 9.26 5.54 -4.18
CA GLY A 42 9.59 4.29 -4.87
C GLY A 42 9.42 3.07 -3.97
N GLN A 43 9.86 3.14 -2.71
CA GLN A 43 9.65 2.07 -1.74
C GLN A 43 8.17 1.82 -1.46
N ALA A 44 7.38 2.88 -1.35
CA ALA A 44 5.94 2.77 -1.13
C ALA A 44 5.22 2.11 -2.31
N LEU A 45 5.61 2.41 -3.55
CA LEU A 45 5.05 1.76 -4.73
C LEU A 45 5.31 0.25 -4.74
N ILE A 46 6.53 -0.17 -4.41
CA ILE A 46 6.88 -1.60 -4.33
C ILE A 46 6.03 -2.32 -3.28
N GLU A 47 5.80 -1.69 -2.12
CA GLU A 47 4.96 -2.29 -1.08
C GLU A 47 3.49 -2.34 -1.49
N VAL A 48 2.97 -1.31 -2.17
CA VAL A 48 1.60 -1.32 -2.73
C VAL A 48 1.43 -2.44 -3.76
N GLU A 49 2.40 -2.61 -4.67
CA GLU A 49 2.38 -3.71 -5.64
C GLU A 49 2.36 -5.08 -4.96
N ARG A 50 3.17 -5.24 -3.90
CA ARG A 50 3.21 -6.47 -3.11
C ARG A 50 1.88 -6.74 -2.39
N LEU A 51 1.23 -5.72 -1.84
CA LEU A 51 -0.06 -5.83 -1.17
C LEU A 51 -1.20 -6.13 -2.15
N ALA A 52 -1.17 -5.49 -3.33
CA ALA A 52 -2.11 -5.75 -4.41
C ALA A 52 -1.97 -7.18 -4.97
N ALA A 53 -0.72 -7.67 -5.15
CA ALA A 53 -0.45 -9.03 -5.59
C ALA A 53 -0.98 -10.09 -4.59
N GLN A 54 -0.88 -9.82 -3.27
CA GLN A 54 -1.43 -10.70 -2.24
C GLN A 54 -2.96 -10.80 -2.27
N THR A 55 -3.65 -9.71 -2.63
CA THR A 55 -5.12 -9.74 -2.80
C THR A 55 -5.51 -10.59 -4.00
N SER A 56 -4.78 -10.46 -5.12
CA SER A 56 -5.04 -11.19 -6.37
C SER A 56 -4.92 -12.71 -6.21
N VAL A 57 -3.95 -13.18 -5.42
CA VAL A 57 -3.76 -14.62 -5.13
C VAL A 57 -4.90 -15.22 -4.29
N LEU A 58 -5.60 -14.41 -3.50
CA LEU A 58 -6.72 -14.86 -2.68
C LEU A 58 -8.05 -14.94 -3.45
N THR A 59 -8.13 -14.28 -4.61
CA THR A 59 -9.32 -14.17 -5.46
C THR A 59 -9.39 -15.18 -6.62
N HIS A 60 -8.38 -16.05 -6.77
CA HIS A 60 -8.25 -17.01 -7.87
C HIS A 60 -8.35 -18.47 -7.40
#